data_AF-A0A1W1UXR2-F1
#
_entry.id   AF-A0A1W1UXR2-F1
#
_cell.length_a   1.000
_cell.length_b   1.000
_cell.length_c   1.000
_cell.angle_alpha   90.00
_cell.angle_beta   90.00
_cell.angle_gamma   90.00
#
_symmetry.space_group_name_H-M   'P 1'
#
loop_
_entity.id
_entity.type
_entity.pdbx_description
1 polymer ?
#
loop_
_entity_poly.entity_id
_entity_poly.type
_entity_poly.pdbx_seq_one_letter_code
_entity_poly.pdbx_strand_id
1 'polypeptide(L)'
;MTHVYLDFPSTGTLLREARDRAGLTQRDVARLAFGDEDLQSLVSRYETDLVEPSLANLRRLAPVLRLSLGDFAAGGAVPAKGPT
;
A
#
# COMPACT_ATOMS: atom_id res chain seq x y z
N MET A 1 -6.54 24.05 22.75
CA MET A 1 -6.31 24.19 21.30
C MET A 1 -6.05 22.78 20.79
N THR A 2 -7.10 22.09 20.39
CA THR A 2 -7.04 20.66 20.02
C THR A 2 -6.55 20.56 18.58
N HIS A 3 -5.31 20.12 18.38
CA HIS A 3 -4.85 19.76 17.04
C HIS A 3 -5.58 18.48 16.63
N VAL A 4 -6.52 18.61 15.70
CA VAL A 4 -7.12 17.46 15.01
C VAL A 4 -6.04 16.92 14.09
N TYR A 5 -5.33 15.87 14.52
CA TYR A 5 -4.54 15.07 13.61
C TYR A 5 -5.54 14.31 12.73
N LEU A 6 -5.51 14.58 11.42
CA LEU A 6 -6.09 13.65 10.46
C LEU A 6 -5.19 12.43 10.47
N ASP A 7 -5.58 11.38 11.19
CA ASP A 7 -4.94 10.07 11.08
C ASP A 7 -5.22 9.54 9.67
N PHE A 8 -4.28 9.78 8.76
CA PHE A 8 -4.29 9.13 7.47
C PHE A 8 -3.80 7.69 7.62
N PRO A 9 -4.47 6.70 7.01
CA PRO A 9 -4.04 5.31 7.09
C PRO A 9 -2.65 5.15 6.47
N SER A 10 -1.86 4.20 7.02
CA SER A 10 -0.58 3.82 6.43
C SER A 10 -0.77 3.23 5.03
N THR A 11 0.31 3.18 4.24
CA THR A 11 0.32 2.51 2.93
C THR A 11 -0.17 1.07 3.05
N GLY A 12 0.31 0.31 4.03
CA GLY A 12 -0.11 -1.08 4.25
C GLY A 12 -1.58 -1.21 4.62
N THR A 13 -2.09 -0.34 5.48
CA THR A 13 -3.52 -0.30 5.84
C THR A 13 -4.38 0.00 4.61
N LEU A 14 -4.01 1.00 3.81
CA LEU A 14 -4.70 1.36 2.58
C LEU A 14 -4.75 0.19 1.58
N LEU A 15 -3.61 -0.49 1.38
CA LEU A 15 -3.52 -1.66 0.50
C LEU A 15 -4.42 -2.80 0.97
N ARG A 16 -4.40 -3.11 2.27
CA ARG A 16 -5.21 -4.16 2.87
C ARG A 16 -6.69 -3.88 2.71
N GLU A 17 -7.14 -2.68 3.07
CA GLU A 17 -8.54 -2.32 2.96
C GLU A 17 -9.02 -2.31 1.51
N ALA A 18 -8.20 -1.81 0.58
CA ALA A 18 -8.53 -1.84 -0.84
C ALA A 18 -8.64 -3.27 -1.37
N ARG A 19 -7.76 -4.17 -0.93
CA ARG A 19 -7.82 -5.60 -1.25
C ARG A 19 -9.09 -6.24 -0.70
N ASP A 20 -9.43 -5.98 0.55
CA ASP A 20 -10.63 -6.51 1.21
C ASP A 20 -11.91 -6.01 0.50
N ARG A 21 -11.98 -4.73 0.14
CA ARG A 21 -13.09 -4.15 -0.66
C ARG A 21 -13.21 -4.76 -2.06
N ALA A 22 -12.09 -5.18 -2.65
CA ALA A 22 -12.07 -5.85 -3.93
C ALA A 22 -12.42 -7.34 -3.84
N GLY A 23 -12.55 -7.91 -2.63
CA GLY A 23 -12.82 -9.33 -2.42
C GLY A 23 -11.67 -10.25 -2.83
N LEU A 24 -10.42 -9.74 -2.80
CA LEU A 24 -9.24 -10.46 -3.28
C LEU A 24 -8.43 -11.04 -2.11
N THR A 25 -7.82 -12.21 -2.32
CA THR A 25 -6.78 -12.72 -1.42
C THR A 25 -5.43 -12.07 -1.74
N GLN A 26 -4.45 -12.16 -0.83
CA GLN A 26 -3.08 -11.71 -1.10
C GLN A 26 -2.47 -12.45 -2.30
N ARG A 27 -2.84 -13.73 -2.49
CA ARG A 27 -2.44 -14.56 -3.63
C ARG A 27 -3.05 -14.04 -4.94
N ASP A 28 -4.31 -13.63 -4.93
CA ASP A 28 -4.94 -13.03 -6.11
C ASP A 28 -4.28 -11.71 -6.50
N VAL A 29 -3.97 -10.84 -5.52
CA VAL A 29 -3.24 -9.60 -5.78
C VAL A 29 -1.86 -9.89 -6.35
N ALA A 30 -1.15 -10.87 -5.81
CA ALA A 30 0.16 -11.28 -6.30
C ALA A 30 0.10 -11.72 -7.78
N ARG A 31 -0.86 -12.60 -8.11
CA ARG A 31 -1.14 -13.01 -9.49
C ARG A 31 -1.48 -11.82 -10.40
N LEU A 32 -2.41 -10.98 -9.99
CA LEU A 32 -2.97 -9.93 -10.86
C LEU A 32 -2.01 -8.75 -11.07
N ALA A 33 -1.24 -8.37 -10.04
CA ALA A 33 -0.33 -7.23 -10.10
C ALA A 33 1.06 -7.61 -10.62
N PHE A 34 1.54 -8.83 -10.31
CA PHE A 34 2.91 -9.23 -10.60
C PHE A 34 3.02 -10.46 -11.52
N GLY A 35 1.91 -11.14 -11.81
CA GLY A 35 1.91 -12.36 -12.62
C GLY A 35 2.38 -13.61 -11.90
N ASP A 36 2.59 -13.54 -10.58
CA ASP A 36 3.19 -14.61 -9.78
C ASP A 36 2.50 -14.72 -8.42
N GLU A 37 1.86 -15.86 -8.18
CA GLU A 37 1.14 -16.17 -6.93
C GLU A 37 2.08 -16.38 -5.74
N ASP A 38 3.35 -16.74 -5.96
CA ASP A 38 4.33 -16.99 -4.90
C ASP A 38 4.79 -15.68 -4.23
N LEU A 39 4.48 -14.54 -4.85
CA LEU A 39 4.68 -13.21 -4.27
C LEU A 39 3.62 -12.81 -3.24
N GLN A 40 2.69 -13.69 -2.86
CA GLN A 40 1.70 -13.40 -1.80
C GLN A 40 2.37 -12.92 -0.49
N SER A 41 3.53 -13.50 -0.15
CA SER A 41 4.29 -13.09 1.04
C SER A 41 4.80 -11.65 0.95
N LEU A 42 5.12 -11.18 -0.27
CA LEU A 42 5.52 -9.78 -0.48
C LEU A 42 4.33 -8.84 -0.28
N VAL A 43 3.14 -9.21 -0.78
CA VAL A 43 1.89 -8.46 -0.57
C VAL A 43 1.57 -8.38 0.92
N SER A 44 1.69 -9.49 1.65
CA SER A 44 1.52 -9.52 3.11
C SER A 44 2.46 -8.54 3.83
N ARG A 45 3.74 -8.52 3.44
CA ARG A 45 4.74 -7.60 4.01
C ARG A 45 4.45 -6.12 3.71
N TYR A 46 3.82 -5.83 2.57
CA TYR A 46 3.33 -4.49 2.26
C TYR A 46 2.14 -4.12 3.14
N GLU A 47 1.16 -5.02 3.30
CA GLU A 47 -0.04 -4.77 4.10
C GLU A 47 0.23 -4.60 5.60
N THR A 48 1.35 -5.14 6.10
CA THR A 48 1.79 -5.00 7.49
C THR A 48 2.85 -3.92 7.68
N ASP A 49 3.11 -3.08 6.67
CA ASP A 49 4.15 -2.05 6.67
C ASP A 49 5.57 -2.58 7.02
N LEU A 50 5.82 -3.88 6.82
CA LEU A 50 7.14 -4.48 7.08
C LEU A 50 8.14 -4.14 5.96
N VAL A 51 7.61 -3.85 4.77
CA VAL A 51 8.39 -3.38 3.61
C VAL A 51 7.59 -2.27 2.95
N GLU A 52 8.24 -1.16 2.62
CA GLU A 52 7.60 -0.12 1.81
C GLU A 52 7.58 -0.54 0.32
N PRO A 53 6.43 -0.47 -0.37
CA PRO A 53 6.39 -0.73 -1.80
C PRO A 53 7.12 0.36 -2.58
N SER A 54 7.94 -0.02 -3.56
CA SER A 54 8.51 0.96 -4.49
C SER A 54 7.41 1.60 -5.35
N LEU A 55 7.66 2.79 -5.93
CA LEU A 55 6.74 3.42 -6.88
C LEU A 55 6.38 2.50 -8.06
N ALA A 56 7.34 1.68 -8.52
CA ALA A 56 7.09 0.70 -9.57
C ALA A 56 6.09 -0.38 -9.13
N ASN A 57 6.16 -0.82 -7.88
CA ASN A 57 5.21 -1.79 -7.33
C ASN A 57 3.86 -1.16 -7.02
N LEU A 58 3.82 0.09 -6.53
CA LEU A 58 2.57 0.83 -6.37
C LEU A 58 1.84 1.00 -7.72
N ARG A 59 2.56 1.27 -8.80
CA ARG A 59 1.98 1.32 -10.17
C ARG A 59 1.34 0.02 -10.61
N ARG A 60 1.85 -1.13 -10.15
CA ARG A 60 1.30 -2.46 -10.45
C ARG A 60 0.09 -2.78 -9.58
N LEU A 61 0.15 -2.44 -8.29
CA LEU A 61 -0.91 -2.70 -7.32
C LEU A 61 -2.15 -1.82 -7.53
N ALA A 62 -1.93 -0.53 -7.83
CA ALA A 62 -2.99 0.47 -7.97
C ALA A 62 -4.19 0.04 -8.85
N PRO A 63 -4.00 -0.40 -10.11
CA PRO A 63 -5.12 -0.78 -10.96
C PRO A 63 -5.88 -2.01 -10.44
N VAL A 64 -5.18 -2.98 -9.83
CA VAL A 64 -5.81 -4.19 -9.27
C VAL A 64 -6.70 -3.85 -8.07
N LEU A 65 -6.26 -2.89 -7.27
CA LEU A 65 -6.93 -2.47 -6.04
C LEU A 65 -7.89 -1.28 -6.23
N ARG A 66 -8.11 -0.85 -7.48
CA ARG A 66 -8.92 0.34 -7.82
C ARG A 66 -8.48 1.60 -7.08
N LEU A 67 -7.17 1.75 -6.91
CA LEU A 67 -6.53 2.91 -6.32
C LEU A 67 -5.84 3.75 -7.41
N SER A 68 -5.61 5.01 -7.09
CA SER A 68 -4.73 5.92 -7.83
C SER A 68 -3.36 6.01 -7.14
N LEU A 69 -2.34 6.48 -7.86
CA LEU A 69 -1.06 6.80 -7.20
C LEU A 69 -1.19 7.95 -6.19
N GLY A 70 -2.19 8.83 -6.35
CA GLY A 70 -2.46 9.93 -5.43
C GLY A 70 -2.98 9.46 -4.08
N ASP A 71 -3.63 8.30 -4.03
CA ASP A 71 -4.18 7.74 -2.79
C ASP A 71 -3.05 7.40 -1.80
N PHE A 72 -1.87 7.02 -2.31
CA PHE A 72 -0.67 6.78 -1.50
C PHE A 72 0.04 8.07 -1.08
N ALA A 73 -0.16 9.19 -1.79
CA ALA A 73 0.48 10.46 -1.46
C ALA A 73 -0.18 11.16 -0.27
N ALA A 74 -1.44 10.85 0.04
CA ALA A 74 -2.20 11.45 1.13
C ALA A 74 -1.83 10.91 2.52
N GLY A 75 -1.17 9.74 2.61
CA GLY A 75 -0.72 9.11 3.87
C GLY A 75 0.78 9.27 4.16
N GLY A 76 1.54 9.91 3.26
CA GLY A 76 2.98 10.06 3.41
C GLY A 76 3.33 11.20 4.37
N ALA A 77 3.62 10.88 5.63
CA ALA A 77 4.54 11.72 6.41
C ALA A 77 5.85 11.78 5.61
N VAL A 78 6.16 12.98 5.09
CA VAL A 78 7.43 13.25 4.42
C VAL A 78 8.55 12.77 5.35
N PRO A 79 9.48 11.90 4.92
CA PRO A 79 10.61 11.55 5.76
C PRO A 79 11.36 12.85 6.08
N ALA A 80 11.38 13.21 7.36
CA ALA A 80 12.31 14.21 7.84
C ALA A 80 13.70 13.78 7.36
N LYS A 81 14.36 14.64 6.58
CA LYS A 81 15.78 14.49 6.27
C LYS A 81 16.51 14.14 7.57
N GLY A 82 17.02 12.93 7.68
CA GLY A 82 18.03 12.60 8.70
C GLY A 82 19.29 13.44 8.44
N PRO A 83 20.02 13.82 9.49
CA PRO A 83 21.07 14.84 9.39
C PRO A 83 22.24 14.34 8.54
N THR A 84 22.84 15.31 7.84
CA THR A 84 24.10 15.27 7.09
C THR A 84 25.22 14.49 7.75
#